data_AF-A0A7J6UPZ2-F1
#
_entry.id   AF-A0A7J6UPZ2-F1
#
_cell.length_a   1.000
_cell.length_b   1.000
_cell.length_c   1.000
_cell.angle_alpha   90.00
_cell.angle_beta   90.00
_cell.angle_gamma   90.00
#
_symmetry.space_group_name_H-M   'P 1'
#
loop_
_entity.id
_entity.type
_entity.pdbx_description
1 polymer ?
#
loop_
_entity_poly.entity_id
_entity_poly.type
_entity_poly.pdbx_seq_one_letter_code
_entity_poly.pdbx_strand_id
1 'polypeptide(L)'
;MSVVTVNLRAESISIIDSLLQRELSSRLGHRDGLCNLTLTGRTAPHFGLSVNENCDPTVQSDHLAALRRLDPSGFQSGPVLARGSMSLPVRGGKLKRGTWQGVYLMNCSKEDSKAFIAVTCVPAVSTTQFNLSGGRGSHMIPKDKWEKLISNGDAVVNFCELHTSASLSLLDAESAKSLEDDMSRVVPETWNLDIFRHVYEGPDDMPGHIKCTLLGCSHSLSSSALEDPKGPRPYLTEHRNSGGWGVGHSRTLELTAVQADDKPFVSHVKVYEEVMQQLNLCYTRYAMVNLTVEEGYSLVVGCDIIPEVFSELLPYAAVGNGRSVDVPLKQECKVWVVPRQSPETNNVISGLLSALSRVSITIYAAALSFSGEVTSTAKDQGILSLWRGNMANLIRIFPTQALRMTIFSRLKELRRSYGVHTTQQTLVPALLSGMISGASACVLMYPLDVARTTMAAQAYQTTLTAEMRKMVREGTMFRGLLVNMVEIAPYVGVSLGSYDYMKERYAQRHHRLTAWDRLLIGTCSGILAVSTCFPLDTVRRYMIVHRVGLREAMMQLLDAGGVRRLYRGLPVSALKAAPTAGITLMANDMLKQAFAALGH
;
A
#
# COMPACT_ATOMS: atom_id res chain seq x y z
N MET A 1 4.66 7.88 -25.82
CA MET A 1 3.65 7.04 -25.15
C MET A 1 4.27 5.68 -24.81
N SER A 2 4.22 5.21 -23.57
CA SER A 2 4.47 3.80 -23.19
C SER A 2 3.21 3.24 -22.57
N VAL A 3 3.06 1.92 -22.63
CA VAL A 3 1.98 1.23 -21.92
C VAL A 3 2.61 0.42 -20.80
N VAL A 4 2.27 0.76 -19.56
CA VAL A 4 2.65 0.02 -18.36
C VAL A 4 1.56 -0.99 -18.07
N THR A 5 1.92 -2.24 -17.85
CA THR A 5 0.98 -3.29 -17.45
C THR A 5 1.17 -3.62 -15.98
N VAL A 6 0.08 -3.63 -15.21
CA VAL A 6 0.10 -3.97 -13.78
C VAL A 6 -0.94 -5.06 -13.52
N ASN A 7 -0.55 -6.13 -12.83
CA ASN A 7 -1.50 -7.13 -12.35
C ASN A 7 -2.01 -6.70 -10.98
N LEU A 8 -3.32 -6.59 -10.81
CA LEU A 8 -3.94 -6.28 -9.54
C LEU A 8 -4.91 -7.38 -9.14
N ARG A 9 -5.00 -7.61 -7.84
CA ARG A 9 -6.02 -8.50 -7.29
C ARG A 9 -7.40 -7.87 -7.42
N ALA A 10 -8.44 -8.69 -7.46
CA ALA A 10 -9.82 -8.23 -7.34
C ALA A 10 -9.99 -7.27 -6.16
N GLU A 11 -10.79 -6.22 -6.34
CA GLU A 11 -11.16 -5.24 -5.31
C GLU A 11 -9.98 -4.77 -4.44
N SER A 12 -8.90 -4.33 -5.09
CA SER A 12 -7.65 -3.97 -4.41
C SER A 12 -7.07 -2.65 -4.92
N ILE A 13 -6.32 -1.99 -4.06
CA ILE A 13 -5.58 -0.77 -4.39
C ILE A 13 -4.09 -1.10 -4.36
N SER A 14 -3.37 -0.68 -5.40
CA SER A 14 -1.91 -0.77 -5.47
C SER A 14 -1.30 0.59 -5.74
N ILE A 15 -0.20 0.91 -5.07
CA ILE A 15 0.57 2.13 -5.35
C ILE A 15 1.54 1.84 -6.49
N ILE A 16 1.49 2.65 -7.55
CA ILE A 16 2.25 2.43 -8.79
C ILE A 16 3.43 3.37 -8.98
N ASP A 17 3.82 4.13 -7.94
CA ASP A 17 4.85 5.15 -7.99
C ASP A 17 6.20 4.68 -8.54
N SER A 18 6.68 3.52 -8.10
CA SER A 18 7.98 2.97 -8.53
C SER A 18 7.97 2.59 -10.01
N LEU A 19 6.84 2.10 -10.51
CA LEU A 19 6.64 1.77 -11.92
C LEU A 19 6.64 3.04 -12.78
N LEU A 20 5.91 4.07 -12.33
CA LEU A 20 5.85 5.36 -13.02
C LEU A 20 7.21 6.06 -13.03
N GLN A 21 7.96 6.02 -11.92
CA GLN A 21 9.28 6.64 -11.84
C GLN A 21 10.26 6.06 -12.87
N ARG A 22 10.20 4.74 -13.13
CA ARG A 22 11.03 4.09 -14.15
C ARG A 22 10.73 4.61 -15.57
N GLU A 23 9.45 4.83 -15.87
CA GLU A 23 9.02 5.37 -17.17
C GLU A 23 9.34 6.86 -17.33
N LEU A 24 9.33 7.62 -16.23
CA LEU A 24 9.68 9.05 -16.25
C LEU A 24 11.16 9.27 -16.51
N SER A 25 12.02 8.50 -15.82
CA SER A 25 13.47 8.59 -15.99
C SER A 25 13.92 8.27 -17.41
N SER A 26 13.21 7.40 -18.13
CA SER A 26 13.53 7.07 -19.53
C SER A 26 13.04 8.11 -20.55
N ARG A 27 12.00 8.91 -20.22
CA ARG A 27 11.33 9.82 -21.17
C ARG A 27 11.68 11.29 -21.01
N LEU A 28 11.56 11.82 -19.80
CA LEU A 28 11.84 13.23 -19.51
C LEU A 28 13.29 13.43 -19.03
N GLY A 29 13.98 12.36 -18.63
CA GLY A 29 15.28 12.47 -17.99
C GLY A 29 15.17 13.32 -16.73
N HIS A 30 15.87 14.46 -16.68
CA HIS A 30 15.80 15.45 -15.61
C HIS A 30 14.95 16.69 -15.93
N ARG A 31 14.22 16.71 -17.05
CA ARG A 31 13.42 17.88 -17.45
C ARG A 31 12.10 17.96 -16.68
N ASP A 32 11.62 19.19 -16.52
CA ASP A 32 10.30 19.49 -15.98
C ASP A 32 9.23 19.27 -17.05
N GLY A 33 8.04 18.83 -16.64
CA GLY A 33 7.00 18.44 -17.57
C GLY A 33 5.68 18.05 -16.92
N LEU A 34 4.76 17.57 -17.75
CA LEU A 34 3.49 17.01 -17.35
C LEU A 34 3.44 15.53 -17.74
N CYS A 35 3.11 14.66 -16.78
CA CYS A 35 2.91 13.23 -16.99
C CYS A 35 1.41 12.94 -17.01
N ASN A 36 0.90 12.41 -18.13
CA ASN A 36 -0.49 11.97 -18.21
C ASN A 36 -0.55 10.45 -18.14
N LEU A 37 -1.43 9.98 -17.27
CA LEU A 37 -1.75 8.59 -17.04
C LEU A 37 -3.16 8.36 -17.56
N THR A 38 -3.33 7.43 -18.49
CA THR A 38 -4.64 7.09 -19.05
C THR A 38 -4.82 5.58 -19.05
N LEU A 39 -5.90 5.10 -18.45
CA LEU A 39 -6.29 3.69 -18.52
C LEU A 39 -6.81 3.38 -19.93
N THR A 40 -6.28 2.35 -20.57
CA THR A 40 -6.65 2.01 -21.96
C THR A 40 -7.92 1.16 -22.02
N GLY A 41 -8.57 1.08 -23.19
CA GLY A 41 -9.94 0.56 -23.37
C GLY A 41 -10.22 -0.87 -22.88
N ARG A 42 -9.21 -1.74 -22.71
CA ARG A 42 -9.39 -3.05 -22.07
C ARG A 42 -9.49 -2.99 -20.53
N THR A 43 -9.22 -1.83 -19.94
CA THR A 43 -9.04 -1.63 -18.49
C THR A 43 -9.80 -0.45 -17.92
N ALA A 44 -10.15 0.53 -18.75
CA ALA A 44 -10.97 1.66 -18.35
C ALA A 44 -12.28 1.28 -17.59
N PRO A 45 -13.03 0.22 -17.93
CA PRO A 45 -14.32 -0.05 -17.27
C PRO A 45 -14.20 -0.71 -15.90
N HIS A 46 -12.98 -1.04 -15.44
CA HIS A 46 -12.76 -1.79 -14.20
C HIS A 46 -11.68 -1.20 -13.29
N PHE A 47 -11.00 -0.15 -13.71
CA PHE A 47 -9.88 0.43 -12.96
C PHE A 47 -10.06 1.92 -12.72
N GLY A 48 -9.54 2.40 -11.60
CA GLY A 48 -9.55 3.81 -11.22
C GLY A 48 -8.16 4.33 -10.87
N LEU A 49 -7.91 5.59 -11.16
CA LEU A 49 -6.72 6.33 -10.75
C LEU A 49 -7.08 7.43 -9.75
N SER A 50 -6.23 7.59 -8.73
CA SER A 50 -6.28 8.73 -7.81
C SER A 50 -4.90 9.00 -7.21
N VAL A 51 -4.71 10.17 -6.61
CA VAL A 51 -3.54 10.46 -5.77
C VAL A 51 -4.04 10.52 -4.34
N ASN A 52 -3.39 9.77 -3.46
CA ASN A 52 -3.78 9.72 -2.07
C ASN A 52 -2.59 9.52 -1.14
N GLU A 53 -2.85 9.56 0.16
CA GLU A 53 -1.82 9.37 1.18
C GLU A 53 -1.27 7.95 1.16
N ASN A 54 0.05 7.84 1.34
CA ASN A 54 0.84 6.63 1.28
C ASN A 54 1.64 6.39 2.57
N CYS A 55 1.43 7.20 3.62
CA CYS A 55 2.11 6.99 4.91
C CYS A 55 1.48 5.84 5.69
N ASP A 56 0.14 5.76 5.68
CA ASP A 56 -0.62 4.77 6.44
C ASP A 56 -1.27 3.71 5.52
N PRO A 57 -0.95 2.40 5.67
CA PRO A 57 -1.56 1.33 4.87
C PRO A 57 -3.06 1.15 5.10
N THR A 58 -3.63 1.66 6.20
CA THR A 58 -5.07 1.59 6.48
C THR A 58 -5.90 2.49 5.56
N VAL A 59 -5.30 3.55 5.01
CA VAL A 59 -5.94 4.46 4.04
C VAL A 59 -6.44 3.70 2.82
N GLN A 60 -5.70 2.70 2.33
CA GLN A 60 -6.13 1.87 1.20
C GLN A 60 -7.38 1.04 1.52
N SER A 61 -7.42 0.42 2.71
CA SER A 61 -8.59 -0.37 3.13
C SER A 61 -9.80 0.51 3.36
N ASP A 62 -9.60 1.71 3.87
CA ASP A 62 -10.65 2.68 4.14
C ASP A 62 -11.20 3.30 2.85
N HIS A 63 -10.35 3.53 1.85
CA HIS A 63 -10.78 3.89 0.49
C HIS A 63 -11.66 2.81 -0.13
N LEU A 64 -11.26 1.55 -0.05
CA LEU A 64 -12.09 0.44 -0.54
C LEU A 64 -13.43 0.36 0.22
N ALA A 65 -13.43 0.61 1.53
CA ALA A 65 -14.66 0.63 2.33
C ALA A 65 -15.60 1.76 1.92
N ALA A 66 -15.07 2.99 1.71
CA ALA A 66 -15.84 4.11 1.20
C ALA A 66 -16.40 3.85 -0.19
N LEU A 67 -15.59 3.32 -1.12
CA LEU A 67 -16.06 3.01 -2.47
C LEU A 67 -17.16 1.93 -2.46
N ARG A 68 -17.06 0.92 -1.60
CA ARG A 68 -18.14 -0.08 -1.40
C ARG A 68 -19.42 0.55 -0.85
N ARG A 69 -19.28 1.58 -0.02
CA ARG A 69 -20.41 2.30 0.56
C ARG A 69 -21.12 3.19 -0.46
N LEU A 70 -20.34 3.80 -1.36
CA LEU A 70 -20.84 4.61 -2.48
C LEU A 70 -21.49 3.75 -3.57
N ASP A 71 -20.98 2.54 -3.82
CA ASP A 71 -21.56 1.57 -4.77
C ASP A 71 -21.88 0.21 -4.09
N PRO A 72 -23.05 0.10 -3.42
CA PRO A 72 -23.48 -1.13 -2.77
C PRO A 72 -23.82 -2.27 -3.74
N SER A 73 -24.11 -1.96 -5.02
CA SER A 73 -24.45 -2.92 -6.07
C SER A 73 -23.28 -3.80 -6.52
N GLY A 74 -22.07 -3.46 -6.09
CA GLY A 74 -20.90 -4.31 -6.20
C GLY A 74 -19.83 -3.73 -7.10
N PHE A 75 -19.25 -2.61 -6.70
CA PHE A 75 -17.95 -2.06 -7.15
C PHE A 75 -17.76 -1.86 -8.67
N GLN A 76 -18.77 -2.14 -9.50
CA GLN A 76 -18.73 -2.05 -10.96
C GLN A 76 -18.71 -0.59 -11.43
N SER A 77 -19.20 0.36 -10.64
CA SER A 77 -19.09 1.79 -10.93
C SER A 77 -17.84 2.44 -10.30
N GLY A 78 -16.96 1.67 -9.64
CA GLY A 78 -15.72 2.19 -9.07
C GLY A 78 -14.84 3.01 -10.03
N PRO A 79 -14.78 2.71 -11.35
CA PRO A 79 -14.08 3.53 -12.36
C PRO A 79 -14.78 4.83 -12.75
N VAL A 80 -16.05 4.97 -12.39
CA VAL A 80 -16.84 6.21 -12.52
C VAL A 80 -16.65 7.09 -11.28
N LEU A 81 -16.48 6.45 -10.11
CA LEU A 81 -16.18 7.12 -8.84
C LEU A 81 -14.68 7.50 -8.72
N ALA A 82 -13.80 6.82 -9.44
CA ALA A 82 -12.40 7.17 -9.60
C ALA A 82 -12.15 7.67 -11.04
N ARG A 83 -10.94 8.13 -11.36
CA ARG A 83 -10.66 8.71 -12.68
C ARG A 83 -10.07 7.69 -13.65
N GLY A 84 -10.54 7.71 -14.90
CA GLY A 84 -9.94 6.97 -16.02
C GLY A 84 -8.60 7.54 -16.50
N SER A 85 -8.36 8.83 -16.23
CA SER A 85 -7.12 9.53 -16.58
C SER A 85 -6.77 10.62 -15.57
N MET A 86 -5.48 10.93 -15.48
CA MET A 86 -4.98 12.06 -14.68
C MET A 86 -3.68 12.62 -15.21
N SER A 87 -3.46 13.91 -14.98
CA SER A 87 -2.24 14.63 -15.32
C SER A 87 -1.51 15.02 -14.04
N LEU A 88 -0.22 14.72 -13.93
CA LEU A 88 0.59 15.02 -12.75
C LEU A 88 1.88 15.76 -13.16
N PRO A 89 2.27 16.80 -12.42
CA PRO A 89 3.49 17.55 -12.70
C PRO A 89 4.75 16.70 -12.46
N VAL A 90 5.79 16.96 -13.23
CA VAL A 90 7.11 16.34 -13.14
C VAL A 90 8.14 17.44 -12.93
N ARG A 91 8.98 17.30 -11.89
CA ARG A 91 10.09 18.19 -11.57
C ARG A 91 11.39 17.42 -11.44
N GLY A 92 12.44 17.85 -12.13
CA GLY A 92 13.75 17.23 -12.05
C GLY A 92 13.76 15.72 -12.39
N GLY A 93 12.82 15.26 -13.22
CA GLY A 93 12.66 13.85 -13.57
C GLY A 93 11.85 12.99 -12.59
N LYS A 94 11.20 13.58 -11.59
CA LYS A 94 10.34 12.88 -10.62
C LYS A 94 8.94 13.48 -10.61
N LEU A 95 7.92 12.65 -10.31
CA LEU A 95 6.57 13.18 -10.05
C LEU A 95 6.65 14.18 -8.90
N LYS A 96 6.18 15.40 -9.15
CA LYS A 96 6.03 16.42 -8.12
C LYS A 96 4.75 16.11 -7.37
N ARG A 97 4.92 15.78 -6.10
CA ARG A 97 3.85 15.37 -5.19
C ARG A 97 4.05 16.05 -3.84
N GLY A 98 2.96 16.13 -3.09
CA GLY A 98 2.94 16.50 -1.69
C GLY A 98 3.63 15.51 -0.78
N THR A 99 3.71 15.88 0.50
CA THR A 99 4.21 15.00 1.55
C THR A 99 3.35 13.74 1.61
N TRP A 100 3.99 12.56 1.59
CA TRP A 100 3.32 11.26 1.67
C TRP A 100 2.33 10.92 0.55
N GLN A 101 2.27 11.65 -0.56
CA GLN A 101 1.38 11.32 -1.68
C GLN A 101 1.91 10.18 -2.55
N GLY A 102 1.02 9.29 -2.98
CA GLY A 102 1.26 8.22 -3.96
C GLY A 102 0.11 8.05 -4.96
N VAL A 103 0.43 7.53 -6.14
CA VAL A 103 -0.55 7.25 -7.20
C VAL A 103 -1.18 5.89 -6.95
N TYR A 104 -2.48 5.91 -6.68
CA TYR A 104 -3.31 4.75 -6.43
C TYR A 104 -3.89 4.25 -7.75
N LEU A 105 -3.66 2.96 -8.02
CA LEU A 105 -4.36 2.20 -9.05
C LEU A 105 -5.32 1.25 -8.36
N MET A 106 -6.60 1.45 -8.59
CA MET A 106 -7.70 0.72 -7.96
C MET A 106 -8.22 -0.29 -8.97
N ASN A 107 -8.22 -1.58 -8.62
CA ASN A 107 -8.97 -2.59 -9.34
C ASN A 107 -10.37 -2.69 -8.72
N CYS A 108 -11.36 -2.30 -9.51
CA CYS A 108 -12.74 -2.27 -9.11
C CYS A 108 -13.52 -3.51 -9.58
N SER A 109 -12.88 -4.46 -10.27
CA SER A 109 -13.53 -5.72 -10.63
C SER A 109 -13.45 -6.75 -9.52
N LYS A 110 -14.35 -7.74 -9.58
CA LYS A 110 -14.39 -8.93 -8.72
C LYS A 110 -13.35 -9.99 -9.10
N GLU A 111 -12.53 -9.73 -10.11
CA GLU A 111 -11.56 -10.68 -10.65
C GLU A 111 -10.15 -10.07 -10.71
N ASP A 112 -9.14 -10.92 -10.54
CA ASP A 112 -7.75 -10.52 -10.75
C ASP A 112 -7.55 -10.10 -12.21
N SER A 113 -7.22 -8.82 -12.41
CA SER A 113 -7.25 -8.19 -13.72
C SER A 113 -5.93 -7.46 -14.00
N LYS A 114 -5.60 -7.35 -15.29
CA LYS A 114 -4.43 -6.59 -15.76
C LYS A 114 -4.85 -5.20 -16.13
N ALA A 115 -4.30 -4.18 -15.47
CA ALA A 115 -4.41 -2.78 -15.85
C ALA A 115 -3.38 -2.43 -16.94
N PHE A 116 -3.79 -1.65 -17.94
CA PHE A 116 -2.93 -1.12 -18.99
C PHE A 116 -2.99 0.40 -18.91
N ILE A 117 -1.89 1.01 -18.48
CA ILE A 117 -1.79 2.46 -18.30
C ILE A 117 -0.92 3.03 -19.40
N ALA A 118 -1.52 3.83 -20.26
CA ALA A 118 -0.78 4.68 -21.18
C ALA A 118 -0.15 5.84 -20.40
N VAL A 119 1.17 5.95 -20.47
CA VAL A 119 1.95 7.03 -19.89
C VAL A 119 2.48 7.92 -21.02
N THR A 120 2.08 9.19 -20.99
CA THR A 120 2.60 10.23 -21.89
C THR A 120 3.25 11.33 -21.07
N CYS A 121 4.35 11.89 -21.58
CA CYS A 121 5.07 12.95 -20.91
C CYS A 121 5.28 14.09 -21.89
N VAL A 122 4.93 15.30 -21.48
CA VAL A 122 5.06 16.51 -22.28
C VAL A 122 6.00 17.47 -21.53
N PRO A 123 7.06 17.99 -22.16
CA PRO A 123 7.92 18.99 -21.53
C PRO A 123 7.13 20.24 -21.15
N ALA A 124 7.45 20.84 -20.00
CA ALA A 124 6.83 22.07 -19.55
C ALA A 124 7.47 23.28 -20.25
N VAL A 125 6.64 24.26 -20.62
CA VAL A 125 7.08 25.57 -21.09
C VAL A 125 7.42 26.45 -19.90
N SER A 126 6.54 26.45 -18.91
CA SER A 126 6.69 27.22 -17.68
C SER A 126 6.00 26.51 -16.53
N THR A 127 6.48 26.76 -15.32
CA THR A 127 5.97 26.14 -14.10
C THR A 127 5.99 27.17 -12.98
N THR A 128 5.03 27.12 -12.07
CA THR A 128 4.95 28.03 -10.92
C THR A 128 4.36 27.28 -9.73
N GLN A 129 4.85 27.59 -8.53
CA GLN A 129 4.36 27.00 -7.29
C GLN A 129 3.98 28.14 -6.34
N PHE A 130 2.82 28.03 -5.70
CA PHE A 130 2.35 29.01 -4.72
C PHE A 130 1.48 28.36 -3.65
N ASN A 131 1.32 29.06 -2.53
CA ASN A 131 0.44 28.62 -1.46
C ASN A 131 -0.88 29.40 -1.50
N LEU A 132 -1.98 28.69 -1.29
CA LEU A 132 -3.30 29.26 -1.10
C LEU A 132 -3.80 28.84 0.28
N SER A 133 -4.20 29.80 1.11
CA SER A 133 -4.74 29.53 2.44
C SER A 133 -6.23 29.83 2.50
N GLY A 134 -7.00 28.88 3.03
CA GLY A 134 -8.43 29.03 3.20
C GLY A 134 -8.99 27.95 4.13
N GLY A 135 -9.92 28.33 5.01
CA GLY A 135 -10.67 27.38 5.83
C GLY A 135 -11.55 26.45 4.98
N ARG A 136 -12.34 25.58 5.60
CA ARG A 136 -13.26 24.70 4.87
C ARG A 136 -14.13 25.46 3.86
N GLY A 137 -14.28 24.90 2.65
CA GLY A 137 -15.04 25.49 1.54
C GLY A 137 -14.19 25.72 0.29
N SER A 138 -14.81 26.25 -0.76
CA SER A 138 -14.16 26.49 -2.05
C SER A 138 -13.58 27.90 -2.16
N HIS A 139 -12.30 27.97 -2.54
CA HIS A 139 -11.50 29.18 -2.69
C HIS A 139 -11.05 29.32 -4.14
N MET A 140 -11.36 30.45 -4.76
CA MET A 140 -10.98 30.71 -6.14
C MET A 140 -9.47 30.86 -6.26
N ILE A 141 -8.86 30.19 -7.25
CA ILE A 141 -7.44 30.37 -7.55
C ILE A 141 -7.25 31.73 -8.27
N PRO A 142 -6.49 32.68 -7.68
CA PRO A 142 -6.40 34.03 -8.22
C PRO A 142 -5.76 34.09 -9.62
N LYS A 143 -6.25 35.00 -10.45
CA LYS A 143 -5.79 35.17 -11.85
C LYS A 143 -4.30 35.49 -11.95
N ASP A 144 -3.77 36.30 -11.03
CA ASP A 144 -2.35 36.69 -10.99
C ASP A 144 -1.38 35.49 -10.86
N LYS A 145 -1.89 34.33 -10.41
CA LYS A 145 -1.08 33.12 -10.24
C LYS A 145 -0.87 32.34 -11.54
N TRP A 146 -1.80 32.41 -12.49
CA TRP A 146 -1.73 31.65 -13.74
C TRP A 146 -1.62 32.51 -14.99
N GLU A 147 -1.94 33.81 -14.94
CA GLU A 147 -1.87 34.70 -16.11
C GLU A 147 -0.46 34.79 -16.73
N LYS A 148 0.58 34.72 -15.90
CA LYS A 148 1.99 34.75 -16.36
C LYS A 148 2.40 33.47 -17.08
N LEU A 149 1.67 32.37 -16.89
CA LEU A 149 1.97 31.10 -17.53
C LEU A 149 1.42 31.05 -18.97
N ILE A 150 0.35 31.79 -19.24
CA ILE A 150 -0.32 31.85 -20.55
C ILE A 150 0.13 33.03 -21.40
N SER A 151 0.91 33.98 -20.85
CA SER A 151 1.35 35.18 -21.58
C SER A 151 2.25 34.90 -22.79
N ASN A 152 2.78 33.68 -22.92
CA ASN A 152 3.75 33.28 -23.94
C ASN A 152 3.13 32.52 -25.13
N GLY A 153 1.80 32.50 -25.25
CA GLY A 153 1.08 31.86 -26.37
C GLY A 153 0.07 30.81 -25.91
N ASP A 154 -0.48 30.05 -26.86
CA ASP A 154 -1.45 28.99 -26.57
C ASP A 154 -0.82 27.86 -25.74
N ALA A 155 -1.35 27.69 -24.54
CA ALA A 155 -0.84 26.76 -23.56
C ALA A 155 -1.98 26.05 -22.84
N VAL A 156 -1.73 24.80 -22.44
CA VAL A 156 -2.58 24.08 -21.48
C VAL A 156 -1.93 24.19 -20.11
N VAL A 157 -2.65 24.77 -19.15
CA VAL A 157 -2.22 24.91 -17.77
C VAL A 157 -2.82 23.78 -16.95
N ASN A 158 -1.96 22.93 -16.40
CA ASN A 158 -2.32 21.95 -15.39
C ASN A 158 -2.22 22.57 -14.00
N PHE A 159 -3.31 22.51 -13.24
CA PHE A 159 -3.41 22.86 -11.84
C PHE A 159 -3.35 21.57 -11.03
N CYS A 160 -2.39 21.44 -10.12
CA CYS A 160 -2.28 20.27 -9.25
C CYS A 160 -2.12 20.71 -7.78
N GLU A 161 -3.01 20.25 -6.91
CA GLU A 161 -2.88 20.43 -5.46
C GLU A 161 -1.98 19.33 -4.88
N LEU A 162 -1.06 19.73 -4.00
CA LEU A 162 -0.09 18.84 -3.37
C LEU A 162 -0.53 18.41 -1.96
N HIS A 163 -1.83 18.35 -1.71
CA HIS A 163 -2.44 17.84 -0.48
C HIS A 163 -3.47 16.76 -0.80
N THR A 164 -3.69 15.81 0.11
CA THR A 164 -4.56 14.62 -0.11
C THR A 164 -6.01 14.84 0.29
N SER A 165 -6.28 15.85 1.12
CA SER A 165 -7.61 16.17 1.66
C SER A 165 -8.24 17.44 1.05
N ALA A 166 -7.62 18.02 0.03
CA ALA A 166 -8.14 19.18 -0.68
C ALA A 166 -8.22 18.84 -2.16
N SER A 167 -9.30 19.28 -2.80
CA SER A 167 -9.58 18.95 -4.18
C SER A 167 -9.57 20.18 -5.07
N LEU A 168 -9.50 19.94 -6.37
CA LEU A 168 -9.65 20.97 -7.38
C LEU A 168 -10.95 20.77 -8.13
N SER A 169 -11.63 21.86 -8.46
CA SER A 169 -12.88 21.86 -9.21
C SER A 169 -12.92 23.01 -10.23
N LEU A 170 -13.69 22.81 -11.29
CA LEU A 170 -13.89 23.78 -12.37
C LEU A 170 -15.35 24.17 -12.37
N LEU A 171 -15.68 25.30 -11.74
CA LEU A 171 -17.06 25.69 -11.43
C LEU A 171 -17.30 27.17 -11.69
N ASP A 172 -18.58 27.54 -11.78
CA ASP A 172 -19.02 28.92 -11.60
C ASP A 172 -19.05 29.28 -10.10
N ALA A 173 -19.19 30.57 -9.81
CA ALA A 173 -19.11 31.09 -8.44
C ALA A 173 -20.30 30.71 -7.54
N GLU A 174 -21.47 30.36 -8.09
CA GLU A 174 -22.61 29.92 -7.30
C GLU A 174 -22.45 28.46 -6.92
N SER A 175 -22.15 27.59 -7.88
CA SER A 175 -21.91 26.16 -7.65
C SER A 175 -20.72 25.92 -6.72
N ALA A 176 -19.68 26.76 -6.79
CA ALA A 176 -18.54 26.66 -5.88
C ALA A 176 -18.92 26.89 -4.40
N LYS A 177 -19.95 27.69 -4.10
CA LYS A 177 -20.35 27.96 -2.70
C LYS A 177 -21.02 26.76 -2.04
N SER A 178 -21.79 25.98 -2.79
CA SER A 178 -22.50 24.80 -2.25
C SER A 178 -21.69 23.52 -2.34
N LEU A 179 -20.64 23.47 -3.17
CA LEU A 179 -19.89 22.24 -3.45
C LEU A 179 -19.48 21.48 -2.19
N GLU A 180 -18.92 22.15 -1.18
CA GLU A 180 -18.47 21.44 0.01
C GLU A 180 -19.62 20.94 0.89
N ASP A 181 -20.73 21.68 0.96
CA ASP A 181 -21.93 21.22 1.66
C ASP A 181 -22.53 19.99 0.96
N ASP A 182 -22.54 19.99 -0.38
CA ASP A 182 -23.03 18.88 -1.19
C ASP A 182 -22.11 17.65 -1.03
N MET A 183 -20.79 17.83 -1.07
CA MET A 183 -19.83 16.76 -0.84
C MET A 183 -19.91 16.19 0.58
N SER A 184 -20.30 16.99 1.57
CA SER A 184 -20.52 16.54 2.94
C SER A 184 -21.81 15.73 3.10
N ARG A 185 -22.77 15.86 2.19
CA ARG A 185 -23.93 14.96 2.11
C ARG A 185 -23.57 13.62 1.47
N VAL A 186 -22.70 13.64 0.46
CA VAL A 186 -22.23 12.43 -0.24
C VAL A 186 -21.28 11.61 0.65
N VAL A 187 -20.29 12.27 1.24
CA VAL A 187 -19.30 11.68 2.14
C VAL A 187 -19.35 12.43 3.47
N PRO A 188 -20.30 12.07 4.35
CA PRO A 188 -20.43 12.73 5.65
C PRO A 188 -19.30 12.31 6.59
N GLU A 189 -18.95 13.21 7.50
CA GLU A 189 -17.88 13.02 8.48
C GLU A 189 -18.21 11.90 9.48
N THR A 190 -19.50 11.56 9.60
CA THR A 190 -19.97 10.42 10.39
C THR A 190 -19.40 9.08 9.92
N TRP A 191 -18.97 8.97 8.65
CA TRP A 191 -18.29 7.76 8.14
C TRP A 191 -17.00 7.45 8.90
N ASN A 192 -16.37 8.47 9.47
CA ASN A 192 -15.17 8.31 10.29
C ASN A 192 -15.43 7.56 11.61
N LEU A 193 -16.68 7.51 12.07
CA LEU A 193 -17.08 6.76 13.26
C LEU A 193 -17.59 5.34 12.94
N ASP A 194 -17.83 5.05 11.66
CA ASP A 194 -18.53 3.84 11.21
C ASP A 194 -17.61 2.91 10.40
N ILE A 195 -17.01 3.42 9.31
CA ILE A 195 -16.33 2.58 8.32
C ILE A 195 -14.81 2.78 8.25
N PHE A 196 -14.29 3.92 8.72
CA PHE A 196 -12.86 4.23 8.64
C PHE A 196 -12.09 3.79 9.89
N ARG A 197 -10.87 3.31 9.67
CA ARG A 197 -9.90 2.94 10.71
C ARG A 197 -8.85 4.02 10.90
N HIS A 198 -8.52 4.74 9.84
CA HIS A 198 -7.66 5.91 9.82
C HIS A 198 -8.44 7.12 10.35
N VAL A 199 -8.05 7.59 11.53
CA VAL A 199 -8.65 8.76 12.20
C VAL A 199 -7.56 9.71 12.69
N TYR A 200 -6.38 9.60 12.09
CA TYR A 200 -5.13 10.07 12.68
C TYR A 200 -5.04 11.59 12.75
N GLU A 201 -5.48 12.30 11.69
CA GLU A 201 -5.42 13.76 11.65
C GLU A 201 -6.75 14.46 11.99
N GLY A 202 -7.78 13.73 12.41
CA GLY A 202 -9.08 14.27 12.81
C GLY A 202 -10.26 13.52 12.21
N PRO A 203 -11.49 13.88 12.62
CA PRO A 203 -12.70 13.19 12.18
C PRO A 203 -13.09 13.47 10.72
N ASP A 204 -12.54 14.52 10.11
CA ASP A 204 -12.81 14.96 8.73
C ASP A 204 -11.70 14.58 7.74
N ASP A 205 -10.69 13.85 8.20
CA ASP A 205 -9.49 13.53 7.43
C ASP A 205 -9.78 12.52 6.32
N MET A 206 -10.17 11.29 6.66
CA MET A 206 -10.57 10.29 5.67
C MET A 206 -11.73 10.74 4.79
N PRO A 207 -12.82 11.35 5.31
CA PRO A 207 -13.85 11.97 4.47
C PRO A 207 -13.25 12.94 3.44
N GLY A 208 -12.32 13.79 3.84
CA GLY A 208 -11.60 14.70 2.93
C GLY A 208 -10.82 13.98 1.83
N HIS A 209 -10.19 12.85 2.13
CA HIS A 209 -9.47 12.04 1.13
C HIS A 209 -10.39 11.39 0.10
N ILE A 210 -11.58 10.92 0.54
CA ILE A 210 -12.58 10.38 -0.37
C ILE A 210 -13.16 11.49 -1.24
N LYS A 211 -13.51 12.64 -0.66
CA LYS A 211 -13.97 13.82 -1.42
C LYS A 211 -12.93 14.26 -2.46
N CYS A 212 -11.64 14.25 -2.11
CA CYS A 212 -10.54 14.51 -3.04
C CYS A 212 -10.41 13.45 -4.14
N THR A 213 -10.71 12.19 -3.85
CA THR A 213 -10.70 11.12 -4.87
C THR A 213 -11.81 11.32 -5.90
N LEU A 214 -13.01 11.70 -5.44
CA LEU A 214 -14.18 11.95 -6.29
C LEU A 214 -13.99 13.18 -7.18
N LEU A 215 -13.53 14.30 -6.62
CA LEU A 215 -13.35 15.55 -7.36
C LEU A 215 -12.02 15.60 -8.15
N GLY A 216 -10.99 14.96 -7.62
CA GLY A 216 -9.63 14.94 -8.14
C GLY A 216 -8.73 16.06 -7.61
N CYS A 217 -7.42 15.79 -7.57
CA CYS A 217 -6.39 16.73 -7.12
C CYS A 217 -5.72 17.51 -8.27
N SER A 218 -6.09 17.23 -9.52
CA SER A 218 -5.44 17.82 -10.70
C SER A 218 -6.43 18.03 -11.86
N HIS A 219 -6.36 19.20 -12.49
CA HIS A 219 -7.18 19.56 -13.67
C HIS A 219 -6.37 20.37 -14.66
N SER A 220 -6.67 20.21 -15.94
CA SER A 220 -6.00 20.94 -17.03
C SER A 220 -6.99 21.81 -17.78
N LEU A 221 -6.61 23.06 -18.05
CA LEU A 221 -7.40 24.02 -18.81
C LEU A 221 -6.55 24.66 -19.90
N SER A 222 -7.15 24.94 -21.06
CA SER A 222 -6.51 25.75 -22.10
C SER A 222 -6.45 27.23 -21.70
N SER A 223 -5.49 27.95 -22.27
CA SER A 223 -5.40 29.42 -22.22
C SER A 223 -6.74 30.07 -22.60
N SER A 224 -7.34 29.63 -23.70
CA SER A 224 -8.64 30.13 -24.19
C SER A 224 -9.78 29.96 -23.18
N ALA A 225 -9.83 28.82 -22.47
CA ALA A 225 -10.86 28.57 -21.45
C ALA A 225 -10.62 29.39 -20.18
N LEU A 226 -9.36 29.64 -19.81
CA LEU A 226 -9.01 30.51 -18.68
C LEU A 226 -9.31 31.99 -18.97
N GLU A 227 -9.17 32.42 -20.22
CA GLU A 227 -9.44 33.80 -20.62
C GLU A 227 -10.92 34.11 -20.79
N ASP A 228 -11.76 33.11 -21.08
CA ASP A 228 -13.21 33.30 -21.19
C ASP A 228 -13.79 33.89 -19.89
N PRO A 229 -14.38 35.10 -19.92
CA PRO A 229 -15.03 35.71 -18.76
C PRO A 229 -16.15 34.86 -18.15
N LYS A 230 -16.87 34.12 -19.01
CA LYS A 230 -18.03 33.27 -18.66
C LYS A 230 -17.66 31.80 -18.48
N GLY A 231 -16.40 31.45 -18.69
CA GLY A 231 -15.88 30.09 -18.54
C GLY A 231 -15.77 29.65 -17.08
N PRO A 232 -15.65 28.34 -16.83
CA PRO A 232 -15.47 27.79 -15.49
C PRO A 232 -14.16 28.29 -14.88
N ARG A 233 -14.17 28.58 -13.58
CA ARG A 233 -12.98 29.03 -12.84
C ARG A 233 -12.40 27.89 -12.02
N PRO A 234 -11.06 27.85 -11.87
CA PRO A 234 -10.41 26.87 -11.02
C PRO A 234 -10.59 27.25 -9.55
N TYR A 235 -11.18 26.35 -8.78
CA TYR A 235 -11.34 26.46 -7.33
C TYR A 235 -10.57 25.36 -6.63
N LEU A 236 -9.96 25.72 -5.50
CA LEU A 236 -9.48 24.78 -4.50
C LEU A 236 -10.55 24.59 -3.44
N THR A 237 -11.00 23.37 -3.20
CA THR A 237 -11.98 23.06 -2.17
C THR A 237 -11.29 22.41 -0.99
N GLU A 238 -11.29 23.12 0.14
CA GLU A 238 -10.82 22.60 1.42
C GLU A 238 -11.92 21.80 2.10
N HIS A 239 -11.68 20.50 2.33
CA HIS A 239 -12.66 19.63 2.95
C HIS A 239 -12.52 19.53 4.48
N ARG A 240 -11.42 20.06 5.06
CA ARG A 240 -11.12 19.92 6.49
C ARG A 240 -11.37 21.20 7.29
N ASN A 241 -11.87 21.02 8.52
CA ASN A 241 -12.07 22.08 9.50
C ASN A 241 -10.78 22.40 10.28
N SER A 242 -9.96 21.37 10.50
CA SER A 242 -8.61 21.51 11.05
C SER A 242 -7.67 21.20 9.89
N GLY A 243 -7.00 22.21 9.34
CA GLY A 243 -6.13 22.02 8.17
C GLY A 243 -5.03 20.95 8.38
N GLY A 244 -4.37 20.53 7.30
CA GLY A 244 -3.45 19.40 7.29
C GLY A 244 -2.28 19.51 8.26
N TRP A 245 -1.76 18.36 8.69
CA TRP A 245 -0.72 18.26 9.70
C TRP A 245 0.52 19.12 9.36
N GLY A 246 0.88 20.03 10.28
CA GLY A 246 2.08 20.87 10.18
C GLY A 246 2.00 22.11 9.26
N VAL A 247 0.96 22.23 8.43
CA VAL A 247 0.77 23.36 7.49
C VAL A 247 -0.57 24.10 7.66
N GLY A 248 -1.46 23.59 8.52
CA GLY A 248 -2.76 24.20 8.76
C GLY A 248 -3.57 24.27 7.46
N HIS A 249 -4.20 25.41 7.18
CA HIS A 249 -5.01 25.62 5.97
C HIS A 249 -4.19 26.07 4.75
N SER A 250 -2.86 26.10 4.84
CA SER A 250 -2.02 26.46 3.70
C SER A 250 -1.87 25.27 2.76
N ARG A 251 -2.43 25.40 1.56
CA ARG A 251 -2.40 24.39 0.48
C ARG A 251 -1.41 24.81 -0.59
N THR A 252 -0.70 23.83 -1.14
CA THR A 252 0.41 24.09 -2.05
C THR A 252 0.01 23.65 -3.44
N LEU A 253 -0.11 24.60 -4.37
CA LEU A 253 -0.44 24.32 -5.75
C LEU A 253 0.81 24.37 -6.63
N GLU A 254 0.92 23.37 -7.51
CA GLU A 254 1.86 23.36 -8.61
C GLU A 254 1.10 23.60 -9.91
N LEU A 255 1.47 24.65 -10.63
CA LEU A 255 0.99 24.94 -11.97
C LEU A 255 2.05 24.58 -13.00
N THR A 256 1.65 23.84 -14.03
CA THR A 256 2.52 23.45 -15.13
C THR A 256 1.86 23.80 -16.45
N ALA A 257 2.47 24.71 -17.20
CA ALA A 257 2.02 25.03 -18.55
C ALA A 257 2.80 24.21 -19.57
N VAL A 258 2.07 23.58 -20.48
CA VAL A 258 2.61 22.87 -21.64
C VAL A 258 2.12 23.58 -22.90
N GLN A 259 2.93 23.53 -23.97
CA GLN A 259 2.55 24.13 -25.23
C GLN A 259 1.35 23.37 -25.82
N ALA A 260 0.35 24.11 -26.29
CA ALA A 260 -0.74 23.52 -27.05
C ALA A 260 -0.22 23.23 -28.47
N ASP A 261 0.17 21.99 -28.76
CA ASP A 261 0.35 21.55 -30.14
C ASP A 261 -1.03 21.47 -30.83
N ASP A 262 -1.10 21.58 -32.16
CA ASP A 262 -2.31 21.46 -33.01
C ASP A 262 -3.11 20.13 -32.86
N LYS A 263 -2.78 19.30 -31.87
CA LYS A 263 -3.50 18.08 -31.51
C LYS A 263 -4.24 18.31 -30.19
N PRO A 264 -5.58 18.23 -30.18
CA PRO A 264 -6.35 18.69 -29.05
C PRO A 264 -6.12 17.81 -27.81
N PHE A 265 -5.63 18.44 -26.74
CA PHE A 265 -5.64 17.90 -25.38
C PHE A 265 -7.05 18.05 -24.81
N VAL A 266 -7.98 17.17 -25.21
CA VAL A 266 -9.35 17.21 -24.67
C VAL A 266 -9.37 16.44 -23.35
N SER A 267 -9.25 17.18 -22.24
CA SER A 267 -9.83 16.76 -20.95
C SER A 267 -11.00 17.69 -20.63
N HIS A 268 -12.09 17.58 -21.38
CA HIS A 268 -13.35 18.19 -20.97
C HIS A 268 -14.05 17.23 -20.02
N VAL A 269 -14.07 17.56 -18.73
CA VAL A 269 -15.02 16.98 -17.78
C VAL A 269 -15.58 18.12 -16.95
N LYS A 270 -16.82 18.51 -17.25
CA LYS A 270 -17.63 19.40 -16.39
C LYS A 270 -18.10 18.57 -15.19
N VAL A 271 -17.37 18.66 -14.08
CA VAL A 271 -17.57 17.83 -12.87
C VAL A 271 -18.95 17.99 -12.21
N TYR A 272 -19.67 19.09 -12.46
CA TYR A 272 -20.94 19.34 -11.75
C TYR A 272 -22.16 18.59 -12.35
N GLU A 273 -22.20 18.37 -13.67
CA GLU A 273 -23.30 17.62 -14.31
C GLU A 273 -23.13 16.10 -14.18
N GLU A 274 -21.89 15.60 -14.20
CA GLU A 274 -21.60 14.18 -13.98
C GLU A 274 -21.88 13.74 -12.55
N VAL A 275 -21.52 14.52 -11.53
CA VAL A 275 -21.82 14.17 -10.13
C VAL A 275 -23.33 14.14 -9.90
N MET A 276 -24.09 15.07 -10.49
CA MET A 276 -25.56 15.10 -10.38
C MET A 276 -26.24 13.99 -11.20
N GLN A 277 -25.73 13.62 -12.39
CA GLN A 277 -26.21 12.45 -13.14
C GLN A 277 -25.81 11.11 -12.48
N GLN A 278 -24.64 11.05 -11.84
CA GLN A 278 -24.17 9.89 -11.07
C GLN A 278 -24.97 9.68 -9.78
N LEU A 279 -25.47 10.75 -9.15
CA LEU A 279 -26.32 10.69 -7.96
C LEU A 279 -27.79 10.35 -8.30
N ASN A 280 -28.27 10.70 -9.49
CA ASN A 280 -29.63 10.34 -9.94
C ASN A 280 -29.79 8.84 -10.27
N LEU A 281 -28.71 8.08 -10.37
CA LEU A 281 -28.74 6.62 -10.56
C LEU A 281 -29.16 5.84 -9.29
N CYS A 282 -29.37 6.50 -8.15
CA CYS A 282 -29.86 5.85 -6.94
C CYS A 282 -31.39 5.66 -6.87
N TYR A 283 -32.17 6.12 -7.85
CA TYR A 283 -33.59 5.78 -7.95
C TYR A 283 -34.00 5.44 -9.38
N THR A 284 -34.64 4.27 -9.51
CA THR A 284 -35.38 3.70 -10.66
C THR A 284 -34.63 2.79 -11.64
N ARG A 285 -35.39 1.75 -12.02
CA ARG A 285 -35.01 0.51 -12.72
C ARG A 285 -34.67 0.77 -14.20
N TYR A 286 -33.85 -0.14 -14.73
CA TYR A 286 -33.55 -0.46 -16.13
C TYR A 286 -32.28 0.13 -16.76
N ALA A 287 -31.39 -0.82 -17.06
CA ALA A 287 -30.20 -0.91 -17.93
C ALA A 287 -29.72 0.30 -18.75
N MET A 288 -28.39 0.49 -18.76
CA MET A 288 -27.67 1.01 -19.92
C MET A 288 -26.43 0.18 -20.25
N VAL A 289 -26.30 -0.09 -21.55
CA VAL A 289 -25.28 -0.90 -22.20
C VAL A 289 -24.13 0.01 -22.61
N ASN A 290 -22.91 -0.31 -22.17
CA ASN A 290 -21.70 0.31 -22.69
C ASN A 290 -21.24 -0.50 -23.91
N LEU A 291 -21.46 0.02 -25.12
CA LEU A 291 -20.89 -0.56 -26.34
C LEU A 291 -19.52 0.06 -26.60
N THR A 292 -18.48 -0.64 -26.16
CA THR A 292 -17.10 -0.39 -26.56
C THR A 292 -16.93 -0.88 -28.00
N VAL A 293 -16.63 0.01 -28.94
CA VAL A 293 -16.13 -0.39 -30.27
C VAL A 293 -14.72 0.17 -30.44
N GLU A 294 -13.83 -0.66 -31.00
CA GLU A 294 -12.38 -0.57 -30.91
C GLU A 294 -11.74 0.77 -31.34
N GLU A 295 -10.68 1.13 -30.59
CA GLU A 295 -9.59 2.04 -30.91
C GLU A 295 -9.93 3.48 -31.39
N GLY A 296 -10.20 4.38 -30.42
CA GLY A 296 -9.49 5.66 -30.38
C GLY A 296 -10.20 6.96 -30.81
N TYR A 297 -11.51 6.99 -30.98
CA TYR A 297 -12.26 8.26 -31.13
C TYR A 297 -13.56 8.25 -30.32
N SER A 298 -13.98 9.43 -29.83
CA SER A 298 -15.25 9.64 -29.12
C SER A 298 -16.15 10.52 -29.98
N LEU A 299 -17.33 10.00 -30.34
CA LEU A 299 -18.41 10.76 -30.98
C LEU A 299 -19.52 10.94 -29.94
N VAL A 300 -19.86 12.18 -29.62
CA VAL A 300 -21.02 12.51 -28.78
C VAL A 300 -22.13 12.99 -29.70
N VAL A 301 -23.20 12.20 -29.83
CA VAL A 301 -24.46 12.66 -30.39
C VAL A 301 -25.46 12.67 -29.24
N GLY A 302 -25.82 13.86 -28.79
CA GLY A 302 -26.97 14.05 -27.93
C GLY A 302 -28.20 14.32 -28.80
N CYS A 303 -29.23 13.50 -28.66
CA CYS A 303 -30.60 13.91 -28.98
C CYS A 303 -31.53 13.37 -27.90
N ASP A 304 -32.42 14.24 -27.41
CA ASP A 304 -33.62 13.86 -26.68
C ASP A 304 -34.44 12.91 -27.55
N ILE A 305 -34.70 11.68 -27.08
CA ILE A 305 -35.55 10.75 -27.81
C ILE A 305 -36.61 10.16 -26.90
N ILE A 306 -37.85 10.50 -27.27
CA ILE A 306 -39.14 10.04 -26.76
C ILE A 306 -39.31 8.53 -27.06
N PRO A 307 -39.97 7.73 -26.20
CA PRO A 307 -39.92 6.25 -26.24
C PRO A 307 -40.55 5.56 -27.47
N GLU A 308 -41.13 6.28 -28.42
CA GLU A 308 -41.96 5.71 -29.49
C GLU A 308 -41.17 5.23 -30.74
N VAL A 309 -39.88 5.53 -30.86
CA VAL A 309 -39.07 5.17 -32.03
C VAL A 309 -38.46 3.76 -31.94
N PHE A 310 -38.44 3.16 -30.75
CA PHE A 310 -37.77 1.86 -30.52
C PHE A 310 -38.49 0.67 -31.18
N SER A 311 -39.77 0.80 -31.54
CA SER A 311 -40.53 -0.27 -32.21
C SER A 311 -40.31 -0.36 -33.71
N GLU A 312 -39.78 0.67 -34.37
CA GLU A 312 -39.60 0.67 -35.83
C GLU A 312 -38.21 0.23 -36.31
N LEU A 313 -37.20 0.21 -35.42
CA LEU A 313 -35.81 -0.10 -35.79
C LEU A 313 -35.41 -1.58 -35.64
N LEU A 314 -36.25 -2.41 -35.02
CA LEU A 314 -35.98 -3.84 -34.85
C LEU A 314 -35.84 -4.69 -36.15
N PRO A 315 -36.40 -4.32 -37.31
CA PRO A 315 -36.27 -5.16 -38.52
C PRO A 315 -34.97 -5.00 -39.31
N TYR A 316 -34.14 -3.97 -39.05
CA TYR A 316 -33.00 -3.63 -39.91
C TYR A 316 -31.65 -4.24 -39.47
N ALA A 317 -31.59 -4.90 -38.32
CA ALA A 317 -30.38 -5.57 -37.82
C ALA A 317 -30.12 -6.95 -38.46
N ALA A 318 -30.87 -7.32 -39.51
CA ALA A 318 -30.84 -8.65 -40.09
C ALA A 318 -30.63 -8.68 -41.61
N VAL A 319 -29.71 -7.89 -42.17
CA VAL A 319 -29.17 -8.16 -43.52
C VAL A 319 -27.69 -7.76 -43.58
N GLY A 320 -26.83 -8.75 -43.81
CA GLY A 320 -25.42 -8.56 -44.11
C GLY A 320 -25.19 -8.08 -45.55
N ASN A 321 -23.96 -7.61 -45.75
CA ASN A 321 -23.32 -7.16 -47.00
C ASN A 321 -23.43 -5.67 -47.31
N GLY A 322 -22.25 -5.08 -47.45
CA GLY A 322 -22.03 -3.67 -47.66
C GLY A 322 -22.77 -3.11 -48.86
N ARG A 323 -23.53 -2.05 -48.60
CA ARG A 323 -23.75 -0.89 -49.47
C ARG A 323 -24.23 0.25 -48.57
N SER A 324 -23.64 1.43 -48.76
CA SER A 324 -24.00 2.67 -48.10
C SER A 324 -25.44 3.08 -48.44
N VAL A 325 -26.23 3.40 -47.42
CA VAL A 325 -27.52 4.07 -47.56
C VAL A 325 -27.40 5.41 -46.83
N ASP A 326 -27.37 6.49 -47.62
CA ASP A 326 -27.34 7.86 -47.14
C ASP A 326 -28.72 8.26 -46.60
N VAL A 327 -28.76 8.77 -45.37
CA VAL A 327 -29.92 9.47 -44.78
C VAL A 327 -29.46 10.88 -44.40
N PRO A 328 -30.19 11.94 -44.80
CA PRO A 328 -29.62 13.28 -44.91
C PRO A 328 -29.60 13.98 -43.55
N LEU A 329 -28.49 13.87 -42.83
CA LEU A 329 -28.19 14.76 -41.72
C LEU A 329 -27.20 15.82 -42.20
N LYS A 330 -27.69 17.07 -42.23
CA LYS A 330 -26.94 18.26 -42.65
C LYS A 330 -25.73 18.49 -41.74
N GLN A 331 -24.56 18.01 -42.15
CA GLN A 331 -23.24 18.67 -42.17
C GLN A 331 -22.15 17.60 -42.37
N GLU A 332 -21.34 17.79 -43.41
CA GLU A 332 -20.45 16.78 -43.99
C GLU A 332 -19.19 16.49 -43.16
N CYS A 333 -18.88 15.21 -42.92
CA CYS A 333 -17.50 14.75 -42.67
C CYS A 333 -17.22 13.46 -43.47
N LYS A 334 -16.23 13.52 -44.37
CA LYS A 334 -15.68 12.37 -45.12
C LYS A 334 -14.63 11.63 -44.28
N VAL A 335 -14.63 10.30 -44.32
CA VAL A 335 -13.63 9.43 -43.67
C VAL A 335 -13.02 8.45 -44.69
N TRP A 336 -11.70 8.21 -44.62
CA TRP A 336 -10.98 7.20 -45.42
C TRP A 336 -10.33 6.13 -44.52
N VAL A 337 -10.25 4.88 -44.99
CA VAL A 337 -9.73 3.70 -44.26
C VAL A 337 -8.74 2.90 -45.15
N VAL A 338 -7.65 2.37 -44.57
CA VAL A 338 -6.72 1.42 -45.21
C VAL A 338 -6.33 0.29 -44.23
N PRO A 339 -6.28 -1.01 -44.62
CA PRO A 339 -6.03 -2.16 -43.72
C PRO A 339 -4.67 -2.87 -43.90
N ARG A 340 -4.26 -3.72 -42.92
CA ARG A 340 -3.31 -4.87 -43.09
C ARG A 340 -3.39 -5.88 -41.92
N GLN A 341 -3.86 -7.12 -42.12
CA GLN A 341 -3.20 -8.39 -42.55
C GLN A 341 -2.46 -9.20 -41.46
N SER A 342 -2.93 -10.44 -41.20
CA SER A 342 -2.26 -11.63 -40.60
C SER A 342 -1.76 -12.59 -41.73
N PRO A 343 -1.13 -13.81 -41.55
CA PRO A 343 -1.11 -14.74 -40.40
C PRO A 343 0.13 -15.73 -40.20
N GLU A 344 0.03 -16.62 -39.16
CA GLU A 344 0.65 -17.99 -38.89
C GLU A 344 2.14 -18.16 -38.45
N THR A 345 2.67 -19.18 -37.71
CA THR A 345 2.22 -20.44 -37.03
C THR A 345 3.29 -20.95 -36.00
N ASN A 346 2.90 -21.91 -35.14
CA ASN A 346 3.66 -23.00 -34.46
C ASN A 346 3.82 -23.05 -32.92
N ASN A 347 3.67 -24.29 -32.44
CA ASN A 347 3.08 -24.73 -31.17
C ASN A 347 4.00 -25.82 -30.52
N VAL A 348 3.83 -26.07 -29.22
CA VAL A 348 3.97 -27.41 -28.55
C VAL A 348 5.31 -27.87 -27.90
N ILE A 349 6.46 -27.20 -27.98
CA ILE A 349 7.68 -27.67 -27.25
C ILE A 349 7.99 -26.92 -25.93
N SER A 350 7.41 -25.75 -25.68
CA SER A 350 7.69 -24.97 -24.44
C SER A 350 6.87 -25.41 -23.20
N GLY A 351 5.83 -26.22 -23.40
CA GLY A 351 4.94 -26.70 -22.34
C GLY A 351 5.49 -27.87 -21.51
N LEU A 352 6.47 -28.62 -22.03
CA LEU A 352 6.99 -29.84 -21.37
C LEU A 352 8.36 -29.66 -20.70
N LEU A 353 9.07 -28.56 -20.94
CA LEU A 353 10.37 -28.26 -20.32
C LEU A 353 10.32 -27.27 -19.14
N SER A 354 9.16 -26.66 -18.87
CA SER A 354 9.02 -25.69 -17.76
C SER A 354 8.60 -26.31 -16.42
N ALA A 355 8.32 -27.62 -16.39
CA ALA A 355 7.82 -28.34 -15.22
C ALA A 355 8.90 -29.05 -14.37
N LEU A 356 10.17 -29.08 -14.79
CA LEU A 356 11.23 -29.82 -14.06
C LEU A 356 12.44 -29.01 -13.57
N SER A 357 12.40 -27.67 -13.55
CA SER A 357 13.53 -26.85 -13.04
C SER A 357 13.18 -25.77 -12.01
N ARG A 358 11.95 -25.73 -11.48
CA ARG A 358 11.45 -24.61 -10.65
C ARG A 358 11.53 -24.78 -9.13
N VAL A 359 12.39 -25.63 -8.59
CA VAL A 359 12.59 -25.72 -7.13
C VAL A 359 13.98 -25.27 -6.66
N SER A 360 14.96 -25.20 -7.57
CA SER A 360 16.34 -24.83 -7.20
C SER A 360 16.69 -23.35 -7.49
N ILE A 361 15.98 -22.70 -8.43
CA ILE A 361 16.33 -21.35 -8.91
C ILE A 361 15.78 -20.23 -7.99
N THR A 362 14.65 -20.41 -7.32
CA THR A 362 14.07 -19.36 -6.45
C THR A 362 14.87 -19.14 -5.17
N ILE A 363 15.54 -20.18 -4.65
CA ILE A 363 16.39 -20.09 -3.45
C ILE A 363 17.74 -19.46 -3.81
N TYR A 364 18.31 -19.80 -4.98
CA TYR A 364 19.53 -19.17 -5.48
C TYR A 364 19.31 -17.70 -5.89
N ALA A 365 18.19 -17.38 -6.54
CA ALA A 365 17.87 -16.00 -6.94
C ALA A 365 17.56 -15.08 -5.75
N ALA A 366 16.96 -15.58 -4.66
CA ALA A 366 16.76 -14.81 -3.43
C ALA A 366 18.07 -14.57 -2.66
N ALA A 367 18.96 -15.57 -2.62
CA ALA A 367 20.29 -15.40 -2.00
C ALA A 367 21.21 -14.47 -2.81
N LEU A 368 21.15 -14.52 -4.15
CA LEU A 368 21.86 -13.62 -5.06
C LEU A 368 21.26 -12.21 -5.10
N SER A 369 19.93 -12.05 -4.99
CA SER A 369 19.29 -10.73 -4.88
C SER A 369 19.59 -10.08 -3.54
N PHE A 370 19.62 -10.84 -2.44
CA PHE A 370 19.98 -10.32 -1.13
C PHE A 370 21.43 -9.81 -1.09
N SER A 371 22.38 -10.54 -1.69
CA SER A 371 23.76 -10.07 -1.78
C SER A 371 23.91 -8.87 -2.72
N GLY A 372 23.18 -8.84 -3.84
CA GLY A 372 23.15 -7.72 -4.77
C GLY A 372 22.56 -6.43 -4.17
N GLU A 373 21.49 -6.56 -3.39
CA GLU A 373 20.77 -5.43 -2.77
C GLU A 373 21.52 -4.88 -1.55
N VAL A 374 22.14 -5.75 -0.74
CA VAL A 374 23.04 -5.34 0.35
C VAL A 374 24.29 -4.65 -0.19
N THR A 375 24.87 -5.16 -1.29
CA THR A 375 26.06 -4.54 -1.90
C THR A 375 25.75 -3.25 -2.63
N SER A 376 24.59 -3.13 -3.29
CA SER A 376 24.10 -1.86 -3.85
C SER A 376 23.85 -0.85 -2.74
N THR A 377 23.10 -1.20 -1.69
CA THR A 377 22.84 -0.29 -0.56
C THR A 377 24.13 0.18 0.12
N ALA A 378 25.10 -0.73 0.30
CA ALA A 378 26.40 -0.38 0.88
C ALA A 378 27.26 0.51 -0.03
N LYS A 379 27.15 0.38 -1.36
CA LYS A 379 27.84 1.23 -2.34
C LYS A 379 27.17 2.59 -2.51
N ASP A 380 25.85 2.61 -2.56
CA ASP A 380 25.06 3.81 -2.89
C ASP A 380 24.86 4.74 -1.68
N GLN A 381 24.79 4.18 -0.47
CA GLN A 381 24.52 4.94 0.77
C GLN A 381 25.63 4.80 1.83
N GLY A 382 26.69 4.05 1.52
CA GLY A 382 27.78 3.72 2.44
C GLY A 382 27.45 2.55 3.38
N ILE A 383 28.47 1.84 3.88
CA ILE A 383 28.30 0.63 4.73
C ILE A 383 27.54 0.91 6.03
N LEU A 384 27.66 2.13 6.57
CA LEU A 384 26.96 2.54 7.80
C LEU A 384 25.43 2.66 7.61
N SER A 385 24.95 2.77 6.36
CA SER A 385 23.51 2.82 6.07
C SER A 385 22.78 1.53 6.45
N LEU A 386 23.47 0.37 6.42
CA LEU A 386 22.93 -0.93 6.83
C LEU A 386 22.51 -0.99 8.30
N TRP A 387 23.03 -0.06 9.11
CA TRP A 387 22.74 0.04 10.55
C TRP A 387 21.73 1.14 10.89
N ARG A 388 21.20 1.86 9.89
CA ARG A 388 20.14 2.87 10.11
C ARG A 388 18.89 2.19 10.70
N GLY A 389 18.35 2.76 11.77
CA GLY A 389 17.22 2.19 12.51
C GLY A 389 17.57 1.06 13.49
N ASN A 390 18.82 0.59 13.52
CA ASN A 390 19.20 -0.51 14.43
C ASN A 390 19.11 -0.13 15.92
N MET A 391 19.32 1.14 16.28
CA MET A 391 19.18 1.61 17.67
C MET A 391 17.76 1.41 18.23
N ALA A 392 16.73 1.69 17.43
CA ALA A 392 15.34 1.45 17.84
C ALA A 392 15.07 -0.05 18.02
N ASN A 393 15.65 -0.89 17.16
CA ASN A 393 15.59 -2.35 17.31
C ASN A 393 16.31 -2.84 18.58
N LEU A 394 17.46 -2.26 18.93
CA LEU A 394 18.19 -2.61 20.15
C LEU A 394 17.39 -2.24 21.41
N ILE A 395 16.86 -1.02 21.49
CA ILE A 395 16.03 -0.55 22.62
C ILE A 395 14.81 -1.46 22.83
N ARG A 396 14.26 -2.02 21.75
CA ARG A 396 13.17 -2.98 21.79
C ARG A 396 13.61 -4.36 22.28
N ILE A 397 14.68 -4.91 21.71
CA ILE A 397 15.08 -6.31 21.94
C ILE A 397 15.80 -6.49 23.28
N PHE A 398 16.60 -5.50 23.69
CA PHE A 398 17.50 -5.60 24.84
C PHE A 398 16.77 -5.94 26.15
N PRO A 399 15.70 -5.22 26.57
CA PRO A 399 15.03 -5.49 27.85
C PRO A 399 14.46 -6.91 27.93
N THR A 400 13.85 -7.38 26.85
CA THR A 400 13.24 -8.71 26.78
C THR A 400 14.29 -9.81 26.86
N GLN A 401 15.43 -9.65 26.18
CA GLN A 401 16.53 -10.62 26.26
C GLN A 401 17.23 -10.61 27.61
N ALA A 402 17.46 -9.42 28.18
CA ALA A 402 18.05 -9.28 29.52
C ALA A 402 17.19 -9.98 30.57
N LEU A 403 15.87 -9.71 30.58
CA LEU A 403 14.94 -10.30 31.53
C LEU A 403 14.87 -11.82 31.38
N ARG A 404 14.78 -12.32 30.14
CA ARG A 404 14.80 -13.76 29.84
C ARG A 404 16.06 -14.44 30.37
N MET A 405 17.24 -13.89 30.08
CA MET A 405 18.51 -14.47 30.51
C MET A 405 18.68 -14.43 32.03
N THR A 406 18.21 -13.36 32.69
CA THR A 406 18.24 -13.24 34.15
C THR A 406 17.33 -14.27 34.81
N ILE A 407 16.06 -14.37 34.39
CA ILE A 407 15.11 -15.35 34.93
C ILE A 407 15.62 -16.77 34.69
N PHE A 408 16.13 -17.06 33.49
CA PHE A 408 16.69 -18.38 33.18
C PHE A 408 17.89 -18.73 34.06
N SER A 409 18.80 -17.76 34.30
CA SER A 409 19.96 -17.95 35.18
C SER A 409 19.53 -18.24 36.62
N ARG A 410 18.51 -17.54 37.14
CA ARG A 410 17.94 -17.79 38.47
C ARG A 410 17.27 -19.15 38.58
N LEU A 411 16.49 -19.55 37.57
CA LEU A 411 15.88 -20.88 37.54
C LEU A 411 16.93 -21.99 37.46
N LYS A 412 18.04 -21.74 36.76
CA LYS A 412 19.20 -22.65 36.71
C LYS A 412 19.90 -22.76 38.07
N GLU A 413 20.10 -21.64 38.77
CA GLU A 413 20.64 -21.63 40.14
C GLU A 413 19.75 -22.41 41.10
N LEU A 414 18.44 -22.13 41.11
CA LEU A 414 17.47 -22.86 41.91
C LEU A 414 17.51 -24.37 41.62
N ARG A 415 17.51 -24.76 40.34
CA ARG A 415 17.62 -26.17 39.93
C ARG A 415 18.89 -26.84 40.48
N ARG A 416 20.01 -26.11 40.53
CA ARG A 416 21.26 -26.59 41.15
C ARG A 416 21.14 -26.72 42.67
N SER A 417 20.55 -25.74 43.34
CA SER A 417 20.37 -25.75 44.80
C SER A 417 19.46 -26.87 45.30
N TYR A 418 18.43 -27.26 44.54
CA TYR A 418 17.52 -28.36 44.88
C TYR A 418 18.06 -29.75 44.51
N GLY A 419 19.35 -29.89 44.15
CA GLY A 419 19.95 -31.20 43.92
C GLY A 419 19.43 -31.94 42.69
N VAL A 420 18.84 -31.25 41.70
CA VAL A 420 18.40 -31.83 40.42
C VAL A 420 19.61 -32.17 39.51
N HIS A 421 20.75 -32.50 40.11
CA HIS A 421 22.01 -32.84 39.46
C HIS A 421 22.78 -33.86 40.29
N THR A 422 22.95 -35.08 39.76
CA THR A 422 24.15 -35.84 40.13
C THR A 422 24.83 -36.55 38.97
N THR A 423 24.35 -36.51 37.73
CA THR A 423 25.19 -37.05 36.62
C THR A 423 24.85 -36.54 35.22
N GLN A 424 23.60 -36.14 34.95
CA GLN A 424 23.22 -35.46 33.70
C GLN A 424 22.18 -34.41 34.03
N GLN A 425 22.34 -33.17 33.56
CA GLN A 425 21.20 -32.25 33.57
C GLN A 425 20.12 -32.90 32.70
N THR A 426 19.00 -33.28 33.29
CA THR A 426 17.91 -33.84 32.51
C THR A 426 17.37 -32.74 31.61
N LEU A 427 17.22 -33.05 30.32
CA LEU A 427 16.77 -32.11 29.30
C LEU A 427 15.44 -31.45 29.71
N VAL A 428 14.54 -32.20 30.33
CA VAL A 428 13.19 -31.72 30.70
C VAL A 428 13.21 -30.54 31.69
N PRO A 429 13.86 -30.60 32.87
CA PRO A 429 14.02 -29.42 33.73
C PRO A 429 14.69 -28.21 33.06
N ALA A 430 15.63 -28.44 32.13
CA ALA A 430 16.24 -27.36 31.36
C ALA A 430 15.23 -26.71 30.40
N LEU A 431 14.46 -27.52 29.66
CA LEU A 431 13.39 -27.05 28.79
C LEU A 431 12.33 -26.26 29.58
N LEU A 432 11.85 -26.79 30.72
CA LEU A 432 10.87 -26.13 31.57
C LEU A 432 11.38 -24.79 32.11
N SER A 433 12.64 -24.73 32.55
CA SER A 433 13.24 -23.46 32.98
C SER A 433 13.30 -22.42 31.86
N GLY A 434 13.56 -22.86 30.62
CA GLY A 434 13.49 -22.00 29.44
C GLY A 434 12.07 -21.54 29.13
N MET A 435 11.07 -22.42 29.24
CA MET A 435 9.66 -22.07 29.02
C MET A 435 9.16 -21.05 30.04
N ILE A 436 9.45 -21.26 31.33
CA ILE A 436 9.05 -20.34 32.41
C ILE A 436 9.75 -18.99 32.21
N SER A 437 11.05 -18.98 31.91
CA SER A 437 11.77 -17.74 31.59
C SER A 437 11.13 -16.99 30.41
N GLY A 438 10.84 -17.70 29.31
CA GLY A 438 10.21 -17.13 28.13
C GLY A 438 8.81 -16.57 28.41
N ALA A 439 7.98 -17.31 29.13
CA ALA A 439 6.65 -16.90 29.53
C ALA A 439 6.68 -15.68 30.46
N SER A 440 7.46 -15.73 31.54
CA SER A 440 7.58 -14.62 32.50
C SER A 440 8.13 -13.34 31.85
N ALA A 441 9.16 -13.46 31.02
CA ALA A 441 9.67 -12.31 30.28
C ALA A 441 8.64 -11.75 29.30
N CYS A 442 7.84 -12.62 28.66
CA CYS A 442 6.74 -12.20 27.80
C CYS A 442 5.67 -11.45 28.60
N VAL A 443 5.17 -11.97 29.73
CA VAL A 443 4.16 -11.28 30.56
C VAL A 443 4.63 -9.89 30.97
N LEU A 444 5.85 -9.80 31.50
CA LEU A 444 6.39 -8.55 32.05
C LEU A 444 6.63 -7.50 30.97
N MET A 445 7.08 -7.91 29.78
CA MET A 445 7.34 -6.99 28.67
C MET A 445 6.12 -6.77 27.76
N TYR A 446 5.04 -7.54 27.93
CA TYR A 446 3.89 -7.52 27.03
C TYR A 446 3.28 -6.13 26.85
N PRO A 447 2.98 -5.36 27.93
CA PRO A 447 2.42 -4.02 27.76
C PRO A 447 3.36 -3.09 27.00
N LEU A 448 4.66 -3.22 27.22
CA LEU A 448 5.68 -2.42 26.56
C LEU A 448 5.83 -2.79 25.07
N ASP A 449 5.72 -4.07 24.73
CA ASP A 449 5.72 -4.54 23.35
C ASP A 449 4.45 -4.10 22.61
N VAL A 450 3.27 -4.17 23.25
CA VAL A 450 2.02 -3.66 22.68
C VAL A 450 2.08 -2.14 22.52
N ALA A 451 2.53 -1.39 23.53
CA ALA A 451 2.72 0.07 23.42
C ALA A 451 3.67 0.44 22.28
N ARG A 452 4.80 -0.25 22.13
CA ARG A 452 5.76 0.06 21.07
C ARG A 452 5.26 -0.31 19.69
N THR A 453 4.55 -1.42 19.55
CA THR A 453 3.98 -1.83 18.26
C THR A 453 2.83 -0.92 17.85
N THR A 454 2.00 -0.47 18.79
CA THR A 454 0.95 0.54 18.56
C THR A 454 1.56 1.90 18.24
N MET A 455 2.57 2.35 18.99
CA MET A 455 3.33 3.56 18.66
C MET A 455 4.01 3.46 17.30
N ALA A 456 4.63 2.33 16.96
CA ALA A 456 5.25 2.13 15.65
C ALA A 456 4.22 2.14 14.52
N ALA A 457 3.04 1.57 14.74
CA ALA A 457 1.91 1.66 13.81
C ALA A 457 1.38 3.10 13.68
N GLN A 458 1.48 3.91 14.74
CA GLN A 458 1.12 5.33 14.78
C GLN A 458 2.31 6.26 14.48
N ALA A 459 3.43 5.76 13.92
CA ALA A 459 4.63 6.56 13.63
C ALA A 459 5.20 7.37 14.83
N TYR A 460 5.15 6.83 16.05
CA TYR A 460 5.66 7.40 17.31
C TYR A 460 5.04 8.74 17.73
N GLN A 461 3.79 8.99 17.33
CA GLN A 461 3.17 10.28 17.57
C GLN A 461 2.62 10.48 18.99
N THR A 462 2.49 9.40 19.76
CA THR A 462 2.21 9.44 21.20
C THR A 462 3.47 9.12 22.00
N THR A 463 3.55 9.68 23.21
CA THR A 463 4.61 9.27 24.14
C THR A 463 4.27 7.90 24.73
N LEU A 464 5.30 7.11 25.05
CA LEU A 464 5.13 5.80 25.67
C LEU A 464 4.26 5.86 26.94
N THR A 465 4.36 6.94 27.71
CA THR A 465 3.58 7.13 28.93
C THR A 465 2.11 7.42 28.63
N ALA A 466 1.81 8.17 27.57
CA ALA A 466 0.44 8.42 27.13
C ALA A 466 -0.23 7.14 26.61
N GLU A 467 0.48 6.35 25.79
CA GLU A 467 -0.05 5.10 25.26
C GLU A 467 -0.25 4.06 26.37
N MET A 468 0.70 3.94 27.29
CA MET A 468 0.54 3.09 28.48
C MET A 468 -0.68 3.48 29.31
N ARG A 469 -0.90 4.79 29.58
CA ARG A 469 -2.10 5.25 30.30
C ARG A 469 -3.40 4.98 29.54
N LYS A 470 -3.38 5.07 28.21
CA LYS A 470 -4.52 4.73 27.36
C LYS A 470 -4.86 3.25 27.48
N MET A 471 -3.88 2.36 27.33
CA MET A 471 -4.10 0.92 27.46
C MET A 471 -4.57 0.50 28.86
N VAL A 472 -4.11 1.18 29.92
CA VAL A 472 -4.62 0.96 31.28
C VAL A 472 -6.10 1.31 31.37
N ARG A 473 -6.51 2.47 30.82
CA ARG A 473 -7.90 2.92 30.84
C ARG A 473 -8.83 2.00 30.04
N GLU A 474 -8.36 1.49 28.91
CA GLU A 474 -9.14 0.63 28.01
C GLU A 474 -9.08 -0.86 28.38
N GLY A 475 -8.25 -1.25 29.35
CA GLY A 475 -8.04 -2.66 29.73
C GLY A 475 -7.38 -3.52 28.63
N THR A 476 -6.70 -2.89 27.66
CA THR A 476 -6.16 -3.57 26.48
C THR A 476 -4.74 -4.09 26.65
N MET A 477 -4.07 -3.78 27.77
CA MET A 477 -2.65 -4.08 28.01
C MET A 477 -2.24 -5.52 27.76
N PHE A 478 -3.11 -6.50 28.03
CA PHE A 478 -2.80 -7.94 27.89
C PHE A 478 -3.62 -8.64 26.81
N ARG A 479 -4.30 -7.87 25.94
CA ARG A 479 -5.11 -8.44 24.85
C ARG A 479 -4.21 -9.17 23.85
N GLY A 480 -4.45 -10.47 23.66
CA GLY A 480 -3.65 -11.32 22.76
C GLY A 480 -2.45 -12.01 23.42
N LEU A 481 -2.26 -11.86 24.73
CA LEU A 481 -1.12 -12.46 25.46
C LEU A 481 -1.03 -13.98 25.25
N LEU A 482 -2.15 -14.69 25.37
CA LEU A 482 -2.21 -16.14 25.17
C LEU A 482 -1.76 -16.55 23.77
N VAL A 483 -2.14 -15.79 22.73
CA VAL A 483 -1.75 -16.05 21.34
C VAL A 483 -0.23 -15.92 21.16
N ASN A 484 0.38 -14.93 21.81
CA ASN A 484 1.84 -14.75 21.78
C ASN A 484 2.58 -15.82 22.60
N MET A 485 2.02 -16.25 23.74
CA MET A 485 2.61 -17.28 24.61
C MET A 485 2.69 -18.67 23.97
N VAL A 486 1.70 -19.04 23.15
CA VAL A 486 1.63 -20.35 22.46
C VAL A 486 2.92 -20.68 21.72
N GLU A 487 3.57 -19.69 21.12
CA GLU A 487 4.83 -19.87 20.40
C GLU A 487 6.06 -19.58 21.28
N ILE A 488 6.05 -18.45 22.01
CA ILE A 488 7.24 -17.93 22.68
C ILE A 488 7.72 -18.88 23.78
N ALA A 489 6.82 -19.41 24.62
CA ALA A 489 7.24 -20.25 25.74
C ALA A 489 7.91 -21.55 25.26
N PRO A 490 7.31 -22.36 24.35
CA PRO A 490 7.96 -23.53 23.79
C PRO A 490 9.28 -23.20 23.06
N TYR A 491 9.30 -22.14 22.23
CA TYR A 491 10.48 -21.76 21.47
C TYR A 491 11.68 -21.46 22.38
N VAL A 492 11.47 -20.67 23.44
CA VAL A 492 12.53 -20.32 24.39
C VAL A 492 12.94 -21.52 25.23
N GLY A 493 11.97 -22.37 25.59
CA GLY A 493 12.20 -23.65 26.25
C GLY A 493 13.18 -24.52 25.48
N VAL A 494 12.88 -24.81 24.22
CA VAL A 494 13.73 -25.63 23.35
C VAL A 494 15.07 -24.96 23.10
N SER A 495 15.11 -23.65 22.86
CA SER A 495 16.37 -22.95 22.59
C SER A 495 17.32 -22.96 23.80
N LEU A 496 16.90 -22.38 24.94
CA LEU A 496 17.76 -22.27 26.11
C LEU A 496 18.00 -23.62 26.78
N GLY A 497 16.97 -24.47 26.86
CA GLY A 497 17.09 -25.79 27.46
C GLY A 497 18.02 -26.72 26.68
N SER A 498 17.90 -26.75 25.35
CA SER A 498 18.80 -27.56 24.51
C SER A 498 20.20 -27.00 24.49
N TYR A 499 20.37 -25.67 24.49
CA TYR A 499 21.68 -25.04 24.60
C TYR A 499 22.38 -25.43 25.90
N ASP A 500 21.69 -25.30 27.03
CA ASP A 500 22.24 -25.62 28.36
C ASP A 500 22.63 -27.10 28.45
N TYR A 501 21.75 -28.00 27.97
CA TYR A 501 21.98 -29.43 27.91
C TYR A 501 23.20 -29.81 27.04
N MET A 502 23.22 -29.34 25.78
CA MET A 502 24.30 -29.66 24.85
C MET A 502 25.63 -29.07 25.31
N LYS A 503 25.64 -27.84 25.84
CA LYS A 503 26.84 -27.19 26.36
C LYS A 503 27.43 -27.95 27.54
N GLU A 504 26.61 -28.33 28.52
CA GLU A 504 27.08 -29.08 29.68
C GLU A 504 27.64 -30.45 29.24
N ARG A 505 26.95 -31.16 28.35
CA ARG A 505 27.39 -32.45 27.86
C ARG A 505 28.71 -32.37 27.08
N TYR A 506 28.90 -31.29 26.33
CA TYR A 506 30.14 -31.02 25.61
C TYR A 506 31.28 -30.62 26.57
N ALA A 507 31.00 -29.77 27.57
CA ALA A 507 31.96 -29.35 28.59
C ALA A 507 32.47 -30.53 29.46
N GLN A 508 31.63 -31.53 29.71
CA GLN A 508 32.06 -32.76 30.39
C GLN A 508 33.11 -33.54 29.60
N ARG A 509 33.12 -33.43 28.26
CA ARG A 509 34.09 -34.08 27.38
C ARG A 509 35.31 -33.19 27.09
N HIS A 510 35.14 -31.88 27.09
CA HIS A 510 36.18 -30.89 26.79
C HIS A 510 36.28 -29.86 27.92
N HIS A 511 37.42 -29.83 28.63
CA HIS A 511 37.60 -29.01 29.84
C HIS A 511 37.48 -27.49 29.61
N ARG A 512 37.63 -27.01 28.36
CA ARG A 512 37.49 -25.59 28.01
C ARG A 512 36.70 -25.42 26.71
N LEU A 513 35.57 -24.75 26.81
CA LEU A 513 34.76 -24.33 25.66
C LEU A 513 35.41 -23.09 25.01
N THR A 514 35.61 -23.11 23.70
CA THR A 514 36.00 -21.94 22.91
C THR A 514 34.79 -21.07 22.54
N ALA A 515 35.02 -19.87 22.00
CA ALA A 515 33.94 -19.03 21.46
C ALA A 515 33.19 -19.75 20.31
N TRP A 516 33.95 -20.44 19.44
CA TRP A 516 33.42 -21.21 18.32
C TRP A 516 32.56 -22.38 18.77
N ASP A 517 32.93 -23.11 19.83
CA ASP A 517 32.11 -24.21 20.35
C ASP A 517 30.75 -23.69 20.85
N ARG A 518 30.76 -22.56 21.57
CA ARG A 518 29.54 -21.92 22.06
C ARG A 518 28.66 -21.42 20.91
N LEU A 519 29.27 -20.89 19.86
CA LEU A 519 28.58 -20.46 18.64
C LEU A 519 27.89 -21.64 17.96
N LEU A 520 28.59 -22.76 17.76
CA LEU A 520 28.06 -23.95 17.10
C LEU A 520 26.93 -24.59 17.90
N ILE A 521 27.14 -24.78 19.21
CA ILE A 521 26.12 -25.33 20.11
C ILE A 521 24.89 -24.40 20.15
N GLY A 522 25.10 -23.09 20.19
CA GLY A 522 24.03 -22.10 20.11
C GLY A 522 23.26 -22.17 18.79
N THR A 523 23.96 -22.31 17.67
CA THR A 523 23.38 -22.46 16.33
C THR A 523 22.53 -23.74 16.24
N CYS A 524 23.05 -24.87 16.69
CA CYS A 524 22.31 -26.14 16.73
C CYS A 524 21.06 -26.02 17.61
N SER A 525 21.15 -25.37 18.77
CA SER A 525 20.00 -25.17 19.66
C SER A 525 18.91 -24.31 19.02
N GLY A 526 19.31 -23.28 18.27
CA GLY A 526 18.39 -22.42 17.52
C GLY A 526 17.68 -23.15 16.39
N ILE A 527 18.40 -23.99 15.62
CA ILE A 527 17.81 -24.82 14.55
C ILE A 527 16.82 -25.82 15.13
N LEU A 528 17.16 -26.47 16.24
CA LEU A 528 16.26 -27.38 16.96
C LEU A 528 15.00 -26.65 17.43
N ALA A 529 15.14 -25.49 18.07
CA ALA A 529 14.02 -24.69 18.54
C ALA A 529 13.07 -24.27 17.41
N VAL A 530 13.62 -23.77 16.30
CA VAL A 530 12.81 -23.43 15.12
C VAL A 530 12.13 -24.67 14.57
N SER A 531 12.86 -25.77 14.36
CA SER A 531 12.30 -26.98 13.74
C SER A 531 11.18 -27.61 14.58
N THR A 532 11.32 -27.65 15.90
CA THR A 532 10.31 -28.21 16.80
C THR A 532 9.10 -27.28 16.94
N CYS A 533 9.31 -25.96 17.01
CA CYS A 533 8.24 -25.00 17.29
C CYS A 533 7.64 -24.33 16.04
N PHE A 534 8.12 -24.65 14.83
CA PHE A 534 7.62 -24.07 13.58
C PHE A 534 6.09 -24.26 13.36
N PRO A 535 5.49 -25.41 13.72
CA PRO A 535 4.04 -25.56 13.65
C PRO A 535 3.30 -24.54 14.52
N LEU A 536 3.81 -24.25 15.73
CA LEU A 536 3.20 -23.29 16.66
C LEU A 536 3.32 -21.86 16.14
N ASP A 537 4.43 -21.52 15.48
CA ASP A 537 4.60 -20.24 14.78
C ASP A 537 3.58 -20.09 13.63
N THR A 538 3.37 -21.15 12.84
CA THR A 538 2.37 -21.15 11.77
C THR A 538 0.95 -20.99 12.32
N VAL A 539 0.61 -21.73 13.37
CA VAL A 539 -0.70 -21.66 14.03
C VAL A 539 -0.92 -20.29 14.66
N ARG A 540 0.07 -19.73 15.37
CA ARG A 540 0.02 -18.37 15.93
C ARG A 540 -0.26 -17.33 14.86
N ARG A 541 0.46 -17.37 13.73
CA ARG A 541 0.22 -16.44 12.61
C ARG A 541 -1.19 -16.60 12.05
N TYR A 542 -1.67 -17.84 11.91
CA TYR A 542 -3.01 -18.11 11.43
C TYR A 542 -4.09 -17.55 12.37
N MET A 543 -3.93 -17.72 13.69
CA MET A 543 -4.80 -17.16 14.73
C MET A 543 -4.84 -15.62 14.66
N ILE A 544 -3.70 -14.96 14.44
CA ILE A 544 -3.63 -13.50 14.33
C ILE A 544 -4.40 -12.99 13.10
N VAL A 545 -4.26 -13.68 11.96
CA VAL A 545 -4.88 -13.26 10.69
C VAL A 545 -6.39 -13.55 10.68
N HIS A 546 -6.81 -14.75 11.08
CA HIS A 546 -8.21 -15.20 10.96
C HIS A 546 -9.02 -14.97 12.25
N ARG A 547 -8.38 -14.50 13.34
CA ARG A 547 -9.01 -14.26 14.65
C ARG A 547 -9.75 -15.48 15.24
N VAL A 548 -9.26 -16.68 14.95
CA VAL A 548 -9.81 -17.96 15.43
C VAL A 548 -9.05 -18.49 16.65
N GLY A 549 -9.67 -19.43 17.38
CA GLY A 549 -9.03 -20.12 18.50
C GLY A 549 -7.91 -21.08 18.08
N LEU A 550 -7.07 -21.49 19.04
CA LEU A 550 -5.91 -22.38 18.80
C LEU A 550 -6.32 -23.71 18.13
N ARG A 551 -7.35 -24.37 18.67
CA ARG A 551 -7.84 -25.65 18.18
C ARG A 551 -8.37 -25.53 16.76
N GLU A 552 -9.15 -24.48 16.50
CA GLU A 552 -9.75 -24.21 15.20
C GLU A 552 -8.68 -23.89 14.15
N ALA A 553 -7.71 -23.03 14.47
CA ALA A 553 -6.55 -22.75 13.61
C ALA A 553 -5.79 -24.03 13.24
N MET A 554 -5.54 -24.90 14.22
CA MET A 554 -4.82 -26.15 14.01
C MET A 554 -5.59 -27.10 13.09
N MET A 555 -6.89 -27.29 13.31
CA MET A 555 -7.73 -28.15 12.47
C MET A 555 -7.81 -27.62 11.04
N GLN A 556 -8.11 -26.33 10.85
CA GLN A 556 -8.21 -25.74 9.51
C GLN A 556 -6.88 -25.80 8.72
N LEU A 557 -5.73 -25.66 9.40
CA LEU A 557 -4.42 -25.82 8.77
C LEU A 557 -4.13 -27.26 8.36
N LEU A 558 -4.54 -28.23 9.17
CA LEU A 558 -4.40 -29.65 8.87
C LEU A 558 -5.35 -30.08 7.74
N ASP A 559 -6.59 -29.61 7.75
CA ASP A 559 -7.58 -29.93 6.72
C ASP A 559 -7.19 -29.36 5.35
N ALA A 560 -6.59 -28.16 5.34
CA ALA A 560 -6.26 -27.47 4.10
C ALA A 560 -4.94 -27.91 3.44
N GLY A 561 -4.17 -28.84 4.02
CA GLY A 561 -2.89 -29.25 3.43
C GLY A 561 -2.00 -30.13 4.29
N GLY A 562 -2.54 -30.68 5.38
CA GLY A 562 -1.88 -31.60 6.30
C GLY A 562 -0.65 -31.02 6.99
N VAL A 563 0.18 -31.91 7.52
CA VAL A 563 1.41 -31.57 8.26
C VAL A 563 2.40 -30.76 7.41
N ARG A 564 2.44 -30.98 6.09
CA ARG A 564 3.33 -30.24 5.20
C ARG A 564 3.05 -28.73 5.19
N ARG A 565 1.79 -28.33 5.38
CA ARG A 565 1.39 -26.92 5.44
C ARG A 565 1.92 -26.24 6.70
N LEU A 566 2.01 -26.96 7.82
CA LEU A 566 2.56 -26.46 9.08
C LEU A 566 4.06 -26.13 8.99
N TYR A 567 4.79 -26.76 8.06
CA TYR A 567 6.24 -26.59 7.88
C TYR A 567 6.63 -25.72 6.68
N ARG A 568 5.66 -25.08 6.02
CA ARG A 568 5.92 -24.24 4.84
C ARG A 568 6.64 -22.95 5.25
N GLY A 569 7.93 -22.85 4.90
CA GLY A 569 8.79 -21.69 5.21
C GLY A 569 9.88 -21.98 6.25
N LEU A 570 10.02 -23.23 6.72
CA LEU A 570 11.05 -23.64 7.68
C LEU A 570 12.48 -23.27 7.23
N PRO A 571 12.93 -23.54 5.98
CA PRO A 571 14.31 -23.24 5.59
C PRO A 571 14.67 -21.76 5.71
N VAL A 572 13.75 -20.87 5.35
CA VAL A 572 13.95 -19.41 5.43
C VAL A 572 14.06 -18.95 6.89
N SER A 573 13.23 -19.53 7.75
CA SER A 573 13.23 -19.19 9.18
C SER A 573 14.46 -19.73 9.90
N ALA A 574 14.90 -20.94 9.54
CA ALA A 574 16.13 -21.53 10.05
C ALA A 574 17.37 -20.70 9.67
N LEU A 575 17.44 -20.21 8.43
CA LEU A 575 18.55 -19.39 7.94
C LEU A 575 18.76 -18.10 8.77
N LYS A 576 17.67 -17.50 9.25
CA LYS A 576 17.72 -16.32 10.14
C LYS A 576 18.02 -16.69 11.59
N ALA A 577 17.34 -17.71 12.12
CA ALA A 577 17.40 -18.04 13.54
C ALA A 577 18.72 -18.68 13.96
N ALA A 578 19.31 -19.49 13.09
CA ALA A 578 20.56 -20.21 13.34
C ALA A 578 21.72 -19.26 13.74
N PRO A 579 22.13 -18.26 12.92
CA PRO A 579 23.21 -17.36 13.29
C PRO A 579 22.83 -16.45 14.46
N THR A 580 21.57 -16.00 14.54
CA THR A 580 21.10 -15.11 15.61
C THR A 580 21.21 -15.79 16.99
N ALA A 581 20.76 -17.03 17.10
CA ALA A 581 20.81 -17.80 18.35
C ALA A 581 22.26 -18.09 18.76
N GLY A 582 23.09 -18.52 17.79
CA GLY A 582 24.52 -18.77 18.02
C GLY A 582 25.24 -17.55 18.60
N ILE A 583 25.14 -16.40 17.92
CA ILE A 583 25.82 -15.18 18.32
C ILE A 583 25.34 -14.71 19.69
N THR A 584 24.02 -14.71 19.92
CA THR A 584 23.43 -14.22 21.18
C THR A 584 23.89 -15.06 22.37
N LEU A 585 23.86 -16.38 22.25
CA LEU A 585 24.22 -17.30 23.34
C LEU A 585 25.73 -17.31 23.60
N MET A 586 26.53 -17.30 22.54
CA MET A 586 27.99 -17.16 22.63
C MET A 586 28.36 -15.85 23.33
N ALA A 587 27.81 -14.72 22.87
CA ALA A 587 28.12 -13.39 23.43
C ALA A 587 27.74 -13.31 24.90
N ASN A 588 26.55 -13.80 25.28
CA ASN A 588 26.11 -13.84 26.68
C ASN A 588 27.07 -14.63 27.57
N ASP A 589 27.50 -15.82 27.14
CA ASP A 589 28.42 -16.66 27.91
C ASP A 589 29.84 -16.06 27.99
N MET A 590 30.32 -15.43 26.90
CA MET A 590 31.62 -14.75 26.87
C MET A 590 31.63 -13.52 27.77
N LEU A 591 30.57 -12.71 27.73
CA LEU A 591 30.41 -11.54 28.60
C LEU A 591 30.36 -11.97 30.07
N LYS A 592 29.60 -13.01 30.42
CA LYS A 592 29.58 -13.55 31.79
C LYS A 592 30.96 -14.01 32.27
N GLN A 593 31.74 -14.67 31.40
CA GLN A 593 33.11 -15.07 31.74
C GLN A 593 34.03 -13.87 31.93
N ALA A 594 33.92 -12.85 31.06
CA ALA A 594 34.70 -11.62 31.18
C ALA A 594 34.35 -10.87 32.48
N PHE A 595 33.07 -10.74 32.82
CA PHE A 595 32.63 -10.11 34.07
C PHE A 595 33.09 -10.89 35.31
N ALA A 596 32.97 -12.22 35.30
CA ALA A 596 33.46 -13.06 36.40
C ALA A 596 34.98 -12.96 36.58
N ALA A 597 35.74 -12.80 35.48
CA ALA A 597 37.19 -12.61 35.53
C ALA A 597 37.60 -11.23 36.08
N LEU A 598 36.71 -10.23 36.03
CA LEU A 598 36.92 -8.89 36.57
C LEU A 598 36.61 -8.78 38.08
N GLY A 599 36.22 -9.87 38.75
CA GLY A 599 36.08 -9.93 40.20
C GLY A 599 34.78 -9.34 40.78
N HIS A 600 33.73 -9.20 39.96
CA HIS A 600 32.38 -8.80 40.39
C HIS A 600 31.37 -9.94 40.28
#